data_AF-X1IWQ6-F1
#
_entry.id   AF-X1IWQ6-F1
#
_cell.length_a   1.000
_cell.length_b   1.000
_cell.length_c   1.000
_cell.angle_alpha   90.00
_cell.angle_beta   90.00
_cell.angle_gamma   90.00
#
_symmetry.space_group_name_H-M   'P 1'
#
loop_
_entity.id
_entity.type
_entity.pdbx_description
1 polymer ?
#
loop_
_entity_poly.entity_id
_entity_poly.type
_entity_poly.pdbx_seq_one_letter_code
_entity_poly.pdbx_strand_id
1 'polypeptide(L)' 'MPVLPALDIVYWPAVVDFKHDSLKARPDGDILVGFMEGSLRTNEDVENAKLMRAKCQLIIAFGSCSCYGNVHGLANEWDI' A
#
# COMPACT_ATOMS: atom_id res chain seq x y z
N MET A 1 -22.96 2.08 6.73
CA MET A 1 -21.56 2.00 7.22
C MET A 1 -21.04 3.43 7.35
N PRO A 2 -20.95 4.01 8.56
CA PRO A 2 -20.91 5.48 8.74
C PRO A 2 -19.56 6.14 8.43
N VAL A 3 -18.48 5.36 8.26
CA VAL A 3 -17.12 5.92 8.11
C VAL A 3 -16.75 6.31 6.67
N LEU A 4 -17.27 5.60 5.66
CA LEU A 4 -16.91 5.85 4.26
C LEU A 4 -17.26 7.26 3.76
N PRO A 5 -18.42 7.85 4.11
CA PRO A 5 -18.74 9.21 3.68
C PRO A 5 -17.81 10.30 4.23
N ALA A 6 -17.02 9.99 5.27
CA ALA A 6 -16.05 10.90 5.85
C ALA A 6 -14.64 10.78 5.23
N LEU A 7 -14.46 9.88 4.26
CA LEU A 7 -13.18 9.60 3.62
C LEU A 7 -13.25 9.94 2.13
N ASP A 8 -12.21 10.58 1.61
CA ASP A 8 -11.98 10.70 0.17
C ASP A 8 -11.01 9.60 -0.27
N ILE A 9 -11.55 8.54 -0.89
CA ILE A 9 -10.76 7.38 -1.31
C ILE A 9 -10.21 7.65 -2.70
N VAL A 10 -8.98 8.14 -2.73
CA VAL A 10 -8.30 8.52 -3.98
C VAL A 10 -7.58 7.37 -4.69
N TYR A 11 -7.27 6.30 -3.96
CA TYR A 11 -6.64 5.10 -4.51
C TYR A 11 -6.92 3.89 -3.61
N TRP A 12 -7.66 2.92 -4.15
CA TRP A 12 -7.90 1.61 -3.53
C TRP A 12 -8.28 0.62 -4.64
N PRO A 13 -7.32 -0.11 -5.24
CA PRO A 13 -7.54 -0.90 -6.45
C PRO A 13 -8.68 -1.94 -6.38
N ALA A 14 -9.02 -2.40 -5.18
CA ALA A 14 -10.09 -3.38 -4.96
C ALA A 14 -11.50 -2.79 -4.94
N VAL A 15 -11.65 -1.47 -4.75
CA VAL A 15 -12.96 -0.82 -4.50
C VAL A 15 -13.25 0.30 -5.50
N VAL A 16 -12.24 1.08 -5.86
CA VAL A 16 -12.37 2.20 -6.81
C VAL A 16 -11.63 1.91 -8.10
N ASP A 17 -12.13 2.45 -9.22
CA ASP A 17 -11.59 2.17 -10.55
C ASP A 17 -10.26 2.87 -10.88
N PHE A 18 -9.77 3.74 -9.98
CA PHE A 18 -8.48 4.40 -10.11
C PHE A 18 -7.34 3.38 -10.25
N LYS A 19 -6.64 3.44 -11.39
CA LYS A 19 -5.53 2.53 -11.72
C LYS A 19 -4.20 3.06 -11.19
N HIS A 20 -3.15 2.24 -11.25
CA HIS A 20 -1.84 2.58 -10.70
C HIS A 20 -1.28 3.92 -11.19
N ASP A 21 -1.48 4.28 -12.46
CA ASP A 21 -0.99 5.55 -13.00
C ASP A 21 -1.68 6.79 -12.39
N SER A 22 -2.92 6.64 -11.90
CA SER A 22 -3.59 7.72 -11.17
C SER A 22 -2.89 8.05 -9.84
N LEU A 23 -2.31 7.06 -9.17
CA LEU A 23 -1.49 7.25 -7.97
C LEU A 23 -0.16 7.92 -8.31
N LYS A 24 0.51 7.48 -9.38
CA LYS A 24 1.79 8.05 -9.84
C LYS A 24 1.67 9.54 -10.18
N ALA A 25 0.56 9.92 -10.81
CA ALA A 25 0.30 11.29 -11.25
C ALA A 25 0.05 12.27 -10.09
N ARG A 26 -0.25 11.79 -8.88
CA ARG A 26 -0.46 12.67 -7.73
C ARG A 26 0.86 13.33 -7.29
N PRO A 27 0.82 14.57 -6.77
CA PRO A 27 1.99 15.16 -6.12
C PRO A 27 2.45 14.36 -4.90
N ASP A 28 3.72 14.49 -4.54
CA ASP A 28 4.24 13.89 -3.31
C ASP A 28 3.62 14.56 -2.08
N GLY A 29 3.28 13.77 -1.06
CA GLY A 29 2.59 14.23 0.16
C GLY A 29 1.14 14.65 -0.03
N ASP A 30 0.54 14.44 -1.20
CA ASP A 30 -0.85 14.84 -1.49
C ASP A 30 -1.90 13.96 -0.78
N ILE A 31 -1.53 12.73 -0.38
CA ILE A 31 -2.41 11.81 0.35
C ILE A 31 -2.14 11.93 1.86
N LEU A 32 -3.17 12.21 2.66
CA LEU A 32 -3.00 12.36 4.10
C LEU A 32 -2.56 11.05 4.79
N VAL A 33 -3.29 9.95 4.55
CA VAL A 33 -3.01 8.63 5.13
C VAL A 33 -3.10 7.56 4.06
N GLY A 34 -2.07 6.72 3.97
CA GLY A 34 -2.06 5.49 3.17
C GLY A 34 -2.03 4.25 4.05
N PHE A 35 -2.74 3.21 3.63
CA PHE A 35 -2.69 1.88 4.24
C PHE A 35 -1.92 0.94 3.32
N MET A 36 -0.91 0.27 3.86
CA MET A 36 -0.14 -0.76 3.16
C MET A 36 -0.51 -2.13 3.72
N GLU A 37 -1.03 -3.00 2.87
CA GLU A 37 -1.36 -4.40 3.18
C GLU A 37 -0.39 -5.33 2.42
N GLY A 38 -0.29 -6.60 2.83
CA GLY A 38 0.59 -7.56 2.18
C GLY A 38 2.06 -7.45 2.59
N SER A 39 2.94 -8.12 1.84
CA SER A 39 4.38 -8.16 2.10
C SER A 39 5.15 -7.95 0.79
N LEU A 40 6.37 -7.40 0.87
CA LEU A 40 7.18 -7.15 -0.32
C LEU A 40 7.90 -8.43 -0.77
N ARG A 41 7.56 -8.97 -1.93
CA ARG A 41 8.15 -10.20 -2.48
C ARG A 41 8.83 -10.01 -3.83
N THR A 42 8.48 -8.96 -4.54
CA THR A 42 9.01 -8.62 -5.86
C THR A 42 9.59 -7.21 -5.86
N ASN A 43 10.36 -6.88 -6.91
CA ASN A 43 10.85 -5.50 -7.09
C ASN A 43 9.69 -4.51 -7.30
N GLU A 44 8.60 -4.94 -7.97
CA GLU A 44 7.41 -4.13 -8.16
C GLU A 44 6.75 -3.76 -6.82
N ASP A 45 6.70 -4.70 -5.86
CA ASP A 45 6.17 -4.40 -4.52
C ASP A 45 7.00 -3.30 -3.83
N VAL A 46 8.33 -3.39 -3.92
CA VAL A 46 9.26 -2.41 -3.33
C VAL A 46 9.09 -1.04 -3.99
N GLU A 47 8.95 -1.00 -5.32
CA GLU A 47 8.68 0.23 -6.07
C GLU A 47 7.33 0.85 -5.65
N ASN A 48 6.29 0.04 -5.54
CA ASN A 48 4.96 0.48 -5.09
C ASN A 48 4.98 0.99 -3.65
N ALA A 49 5.72 0.34 -2.75
CA ALA A 49 5.88 0.79 -1.37
C ALA A 49 6.61 2.14 -1.29
N LYS A 50 7.66 2.34 -2.10
CA LYS A 50 8.36 3.63 -2.21
C LYS A 50 7.46 4.71 -2.80
N LEU A 51 6.69 4.39 -3.84
CA LEU A 51 5.72 5.31 -4.42
C LEU A 51 4.69 5.74 -3.37
N MET A 52 4.06 4.78 -2.69
CA MET A 52 3.13 5.06 -1.60
C MET A 52 3.76 5.93 -0.52
N ARG A 53 5.02 5.66 -0.14
CA ARG A 53 5.76 6.46 0.86
C ARG A 53 6.00 7.90 0.40
N ALA A 54 6.18 8.14 -0.89
CA ALA A 54 6.30 9.48 -1.45
C ALA A 54 4.94 10.19 -1.52
N LYS A 55 3.86 9.49 -1.89
CA LYS A 55 2.52 10.08 -2.05
C LYS A 55 1.80 10.35 -0.72
N CYS A 56 2.09 9.56 0.32
CA CYS A 56 1.40 9.64 1.61
C CYS A 56 2.20 10.41 2.66
N GLN A 57 1.54 11.29 3.42
CA GLN A 57 2.12 11.97 4.57
C GLN A 57 2.33 10.98 5.74
N LEU A 58 1.34 10.12 5.97
CA LEU A 58 1.39 9.02 6.93
C LEU A 58 1.15 7.68 6.22
N ILE A 59 1.94 6.67 6.58
CA ILE A 59 1.69 5.28 6.19
C ILE A 59 1.39 4.45 7.43
N ILE A 60 0.35 3.63 7.31
CA ILE A 60 -0.01 2.59 8.27
C ILE A 60 0.30 1.24 7.63
N ALA A 61 1.23 0.49 8.21
CA ALA A 61 1.38 -0.94 7.93
C ALA A 61 0.16 -1.66 8.53
N PHE A 62 -0.80 -2.01 7.67
CA PHE A 62 -2.07 -2.56 8.07
C PHE A 62 -2.05 -4.09 7.98
N GLY A 63 -1.90 -4.74 9.14
CA GLY A 63 -1.88 -6.20 9.28
C GLY A 63 -0.51 -6.78 9.61
N SER A 64 -0.49 -8.02 10.10
CA SER A 64 0.76 -8.70 10.49
C SER A 64 1.68 -9.00 9.31
N CYS A 65 1.13 -9.16 8.10
CA CYS A 65 1.90 -9.34 6.87
C CYS A 65 2.77 -8.11 6.56
N SER A 66 2.19 -6.91 6.62
CA SER A 66 2.92 -5.67 6.31
C SER A 66 3.85 -5.25 7.44
N CYS A 67 3.49 -5.56 8.69
CA CYS A 67 4.38 -5.31 9.84
C CYS A 67 5.55 -6.29 9.93
N TYR A 68 5.34 -7.58 9.64
CA TYR A 68 6.28 -8.65 10.04
C TYR A 68 6.56 -9.71 8.94
N GLY A 69 6.02 -9.58 7.73
CA GLY A 69 6.21 -10.53 6.63
C GLY A 69 5.30 -11.78 6.65
N ASN A 70 4.90 -12.24 7.84
CA ASN A 70 3.96 -13.36 8.07
C ASN A 70 4.24 -14.58 7.17
N VAL A 71 3.20 -15.19 6.57
CA VAL A 71 3.24 -16.48 5.87
C VAL A 71 4.19 -16.45 4.67
N HIS A 72 4.29 -15.31 3.98
CA HIS A 72 5.25 -15.16 2.88
C HIS A 72 6.70 -15.17 3.38
N GLY A 73 6.94 -14.75 4.63
CA GLY A 73 8.25 -14.81 5.28
C GLY A 73 8.74 -16.24 5.48
N LEU A 74 7.85 -17.23 5.60
CA LEU A 74 8.26 -18.64 5.71
C LEU A 74 9.08 -19.06 4.49
N ALA A 75 8.76 -18.57 3.29
CA ALA A 75 9.50 -18.90 2.08
C ALA A 75 10.99 -18.48 2.12
N ASN A 76 11.42 -17.67 3.09
CA ASN A 76 12.82 -17.30 3.25
C ASN A 76 13.69 -18.42 3.87
N GLU A 77 13.08 -19.48 4.39
CA GLU A 77 13.79 -20.64 4.98
C GLU A 77 14.28 -21.63 3.90
N TRP A 78 14.01 -21.36 2.63
CA TRP A 78 14.36 -22.23 1.51
C TRP A 78 15.04 -21.44 0.40
N ASP A 79 16.14 -22.00 -0.11
CA ASP A 79 16.74 -21.55 -1.36
C ASP A 79 15.95 -22.17 -2.52
N ILE A 80 15.29 -21.31 -3.29
CA ILE A 80 14.59 -21.64 -4.55
C ILE A 80 15.41 -21.16 -5.75
#